data_AF-A0A9Q5U4G4-F1
#
_entry.id   AF-A0A9Q5U4G4-F1
#
_cell.length_a   1.000
_cell.length_b   1.000
_cell.length_c   1.000
_cell.angle_alpha   90.00
_cell.angle_beta   90.00
_cell.angle_gamma   90.00
#
_symmetry.space_group_name_H-M   'P 1'
#
loop_
_entity.id
_entity.type
_entity.pdbx_description
1 polymer ?
#
loop_
_entity_poly.entity_id
_entity_poly.type
_entity_poly.pdbx_seq_one_letter_code
_entity_poly.pdbx_strand_id
1 'polypeptide(L)'
;MFYAYDRLRKTVVAHVFGDPGDTEGVPLDDKQLVDQFELRVIRQPDPVAAVQRFIYGLLKSKYLFDQFIIKREFADGKDSWSLKRLHWYSEKSVSYINTFDKDENENGFSGVNRRVLMLLSAFHVSTPTLVYKHWLNGALRYLFDNCHPDQPVDAGAYLSYLESQARRFVFQRFLAPGEGASYYQMLYLDNALLPAINVDESWHKVITSKLRFGHIENNFVFNFLDYLLWVRDRNSDKVAGSFEFTFRSSVEHFSPQHPMDGYKPVEQSALHSFGNLCLISHSKNSRLSNFQPQQKQEHFEASLANNQTDSLKLLAMIRLMKDKGRWLEDEIAEHQQDMLQVLLSNQIQQ
;
A
#
# COMPACT_ATOMS: atom_id res chain seq x y z
N MET A 1 -3.68 19.58 5.46
CA MET A 1 -5.01 19.43 6.07
C MET A 1 -6.15 19.70 5.06
N PHE A 2 -6.07 20.75 4.23
CA PHE A 2 -7.05 21.04 3.16
C PHE A 2 -7.29 19.89 2.16
N TYR A 3 -6.26 19.11 1.81
CA TYR A 3 -6.40 18.02 0.83
C TYR A 3 -7.09 16.75 1.35
N ALA A 4 -7.17 16.53 2.67
CA ALA A 4 -7.97 15.42 3.20
C ALA A 4 -9.48 15.72 3.04
N TYR A 5 -9.84 17.00 3.02
CA TYR A 5 -11.21 17.48 2.95
C TYR A 5 -11.90 17.09 1.63
N ASP A 6 -11.21 17.21 0.51
CA ASP A 6 -11.77 16.85 -0.80
C ASP A 6 -12.03 15.33 -0.95
N ARG A 7 -11.30 14.53 -0.18
CA ARG A 7 -11.35 13.06 -0.19
C ARG A 7 -12.41 12.50 0.75
N LEU A 8 -12.61 13.17 1.89
CA LEU A 8 -13.76 12.98 2.78
C LEU A 8 -15.07 13.19 2.01
N ARG A 9 -15.11 14.10 1.02
CA ARG A 9 -16.31 14.40 0.22
C ARG A 9 -16.80 13.23 -0.64
N LYS A 10 -15.93 12.42 -1.28
CA LYS A 10 -16.40 11.26 -2.10
C LYS A 10 -17.07 10.19 -1.25
N THR A 11 -16.46 9.85 -0.12
CA THR A 11 -17.04 8.92 0.85
C THR A 11 -18.36 9.49 1.37
N VAL A 12 -18.38 10.75 1.81
CA VAL A 12 -19.58 11.41 2.33
C VAL A 12 -20.68 11.54 1.28
N VAL A 13 -20.38 11.88 0.03
CA VAL A 13 -21.38 12.00 -1.04
C VAL A 13 -21.95 10.63 -1.43
N ALA A 14 -21.11 9.60 -1.57
CA ALA A 14 -21.55 8.24 -1.87
C ALA A 14 -22.39 7.62 -0.73
N HIS A 15 -22.14 8.01 0.52
CA HIS A 15 -22.87 7.51 1.69
C HIS A 15 -24.11 8.31 2.06
N VAL A 16 -24.06 9.64 1.98
CA VAL A 16 -25.14 10.51 2.47
C VAL A 16 -26.29 10.60 1.46
N PHE A 17 -26.02 10.40 0.17
CA PHE A 17 -27.01 10.56 -0.90
C PHE A 17 -27.34 9.26 -1.63
N GLY A 18 -27.23 8.13 -0.91
CA GLY A 18 -27.33 6.77 -1.44
C GLY A 18 -28.38 6.55 -2.53
N ASP A 19 -27.88 6.41 -3.75
CA ASP A 19 -28.17 5.25 -4.58
C ASP A 19 -26.83 4.81 -5.18
N PRO A 20 -26.29 3.61 -4.84
CA PRO A 20 -25.01 3.15 -5.36
C PRO A 20 -24.95 3.28 -6.89
N GLY A 21 -26.07 3.02 -7.59
CA GLY A 21 -26.17 3.05 -9.05
C GLY A 21 -26.04 4.44 -9.70
N ASP A 22 -26.11 5.54 -8.95
CA ASP A 22 -26.12 6.92 -9.50
C ASP A 22 -24.94 7.78 -9.01
N THR A 23 -23.91 7.15 -8.41
CA THR A 23 -22.73 7.84 -7.86
C THR A 23 -21.45 7.62 -8.68
N GLU A 24 -21.50 6.81 -9.74
CA GLU A 24 -20.38 6.66 -10.65
C GLU A 24 -20.17 7.97 -11.40
N GLY A 25 -19.03 8.63 -11.17
CA GLY A 25 -18.66 9.84 -11.90
C GLY A 25 -19.14 11.17 -11.31
N VAL A 26 -19.54 11.26 -10.02
CA VAL A 26 -19.76 12.58 -9.39
C VAL A 26 -18.46 13.40 -9.41
N PRO A 27 -18.38 14.47 -10.21
CA PRO A 27 -17.17 15.28 -10.30
C PRO A 27 -17.14 16.18 -9.07
N LEU A 28 -16.10 16.02 -8.26
CA LEU A 28 -15.90 16.86 -7.07
C LEU A 28 -14.71 17.80 -7.27
N ASP A 29 -14.35 18.09 -8.53
CA ASP A 29 -13.44 19.19 -8.78
C ASP A 29 -14.10 20.51 -8.35
N ASP A 30 -13.27 21.48 -7.96
CA ASP A 30 -13.74 22.73 -7.37
C ASP A 30 -14.79 23.47 -8.25
N LYS A 31 -14.83 23.20 -9.56
CA LYS A 31 -15.79 23.83 -10.47
C LYS A 31 -17.20 23.25 -10.36
N GLN A 32 -17.33 21.97 -10.04
CA GLN A 32 -18.62 21.28 -9.99
C GLN A 32 -19.15 21.08 -8.57
N LEU A 33 -18.33 21.32 -7.56
CA LEU A 33 -18.67 21.06 -6.17
C LEU A 33 -19.95 21.77 -5.72
N VAL A 34 -20.11 23.04 -6.08
CA VAL A 34 -21.31 23.84 -5.72
C VAL A 34 -22.55 23.26 -6.40
N ASP A 35 -22.45 22.91 -7.67
CA ASP A 35 -23.55 22.32 -8.44
C ASP A 35 -23.94 20.95 -7.88
N GLN A 36 -22.96 20.12 -7.51
CA GLN A 36 -23.22 18.83 -6.88
C GLN A 36 -23.83 18.98 -5.49
N PHE A 37 -23.39 19.97 -4.71
CA PHE A 37 -23.99 20.24 -3.40
C PHE A 37 -25.44 20.74 -3.52
N GLU A 38 -25.68 21.65 -4.46
CA GLU A 38 -27.02 22.15 -4.76
C GLU A 38 -27.95 21.00 -5.18
N LEU A 39 -27.51 20.18 -6.15
CA LEU A 39 -28.27 19.06 -6.68
C LEU A 39 -28.52 17.96 -5.64
N ARG A 40 -27.46 17.54 -4.95
CA ARG A 40 -27.50 16.35 -4.09
C ARG A 40 -27.94 16.67 -2.66
N VAL A 41 -27.80 17.91 -2.18
CA VAL A 41 -28.13 18.30 -0.79
C VAL A 41 -29.31 19.26 -0.74
N ILE A 42 -29.24 20.40 -1.44
CA ILE A 42 -30.21 21.48 -1.31
C ILE A 42 -31.53 21.16 -2.01
N ARG A 43 -31.50 20.47 -3.15
CA ARG A 43 -32.69 20.10 -3.93
C ARG A 43 -33.34 18.77 -3.50
N GLN A 44 -32.89 18.18 -2.39
CA GLN A 44 -33.52 16.97 -1.84
C GLN A 44 -34.91 17.27 -1.26
N PRO A 45 -35.81 16.27 -1.15
CA PRO A 45 -37.14 16.48 -0.56
C PRO A 45 -37.12 17.06 0.85
N ASP A 46 -36.08 16.75 1.63
CA ASP A 46 -35.81 17.35 2.95
C ASP A 46 -34.38 17.92 2.99
N PRO A 47 -34.21 19.20 2.59
CA PRO A 47 -32.91 19.85 2.53
C PRO A 47 -32.26 20.01 3.90
N VAL A 48 -33.04 20.27 4.96
CA VAL A 48 -32.51 20.48 6.31
C VAL A 48 -31.88 19.19 6.81
N ALA A 49 -32.59 18.07 6.71
CA ALA A 49 -32.04 16.78 7.12
C ALA A 49 -30.87 16.36 6.20
N ALA A 50 -30.92 16.66 4.90
CA ALA A 50 -29.82 16.38 3.98
C ALA A 50 -28.53 17.15 4.36
N VAL A 51 -28.64 18.43 4.69
CA VAL A 51 -27.51 19.25 5.17
C VAL A 51 -26.97 18.71 6.49
N GLN A 52 -27.83 18.35 7.44
CA GLN A 52 -27.41 17.76 8.71
C GLN A 52 -26.65 16.44 8.51
N ARG A 53 -27.16 15.53 7.66
CA ARG A 53 -26.46 14.27 7.32
C ARG A 53 -25.13 14.52 6.63
N PHE A 54 -25.06 15.51 5.75
CA PHE A 54 -23.82 15.88 5.06
C PHE A 54 -22.75 16.39 6.03
N ILE A 55 -23.10 17.34 6.90
CA ILE A 55 -22.18 17.89 7.91
C ILE A 55 -21.74 16.80 8.88
N TYR A 56 -22.67 15.97 9.36
CA TYR A 56 -22.34 14.81 10.20
C TYR A 56 -21.37 13.87 9.50
N GLY A 57 -21.61 13.56 8.21
CA GLY A 57 -20.74 12.72 7.40
C GLY A 57 -19.31 13.28 7.33
N LEU A 58 -19.15 14.59 7.09
CA LEU A 58 -17.84 15.25 7.08
C LEU A 58 -17.13 15.15 8.43
N LEU A 59 -17.84 15.44 9.53
CA LEU A 59 -17.28 15.39 10.88
C LEU A 59 -16.89 13.96 11.28
N LYS A 60 -17.76 12.98 11.06
CA LYS A 60 -17.48 11.56 11.32
C LYS A 60 -16.28 11.10 10.52
N SER A 61 -16.24 11.42 9.22
CA SER A 61 -15.13 10.99 8.38
C SER A 61 -13.81 11.63 8.79
N LYS A 62 -13.81 12.91 9.22
CA LYS A 62 -12.62 13.59 9.75
C LYS A 62 -12.15 12.95 11.06
N TYR A 63 -13.08 12.64 11.95
CA TYR A 63 -12.80 11.92 13.19
C TYR A 63 -12.14 10.57 12.87
N LEU A 64 -12.73 9.75 12.00
CA LEU A 64 -12.19 8.46 11.60
C LEU A 64 -10.81 8.57 10.94
N PHE A 65 -10.60 9.57 10.10
CA PHE A 65 -9.29 9.86 9.50
C PHE A 65 -8.24 10.12 10.59
N ASP A 66 -8.56 10.95 11.58
CA ASP A 66 -7.63 11.26 12.66
C ASP A 66 -7.34 10.07 13.56
N GLN A 67 -8.28 9.14 13.72
CA GLN A 67 -8.08 7.99 14.60
C GLN A 67 -7.39 6.83 13.88
N PHE A 68 -7.76 6.53 12.63
CA PHE A 68 -7.47 5.24 11.99
C PHE A 68 -6.66 5.31 10.69
N ILE A 69 -6.19 6.49 10.30
CA ILE A 69 -5.36 6.70 9.10
C ILE A 69 -3.99 7.21 9.50
N ILE A 70 -2.96 6.70 8.81
CA ILE A 70 -1.56 7.04 9.07
C ILE A 70 -1.26 8.51 8.87
N LYS A 71 -0.31 9.00 9.66
CA LYS A 71 0.21 10.37 9.61
C LYS A 71 1.72 10.32 9.50
N ARG A 72 2.30 11.37 8.92
CA ARG A 72 3.75 11.56 8.92
C ARG A 72 4.16 12.05 10.31
N GLU A 73 5.13 11.40 10.92
CA GLU A 73 5.74 11.77 12.18
C GLU A 73 7.20 12.17 11.91
N PHE A 74 7.53 13.40 12.28
CA PHE A 74 8.89 13.91 12.25
C PHE A 74 9.47 13.73 13.65
N ALA A 75 10.27 12.68 13.83
CA ALA A 75 11.03 12.43 15.05
C ALA A 75 12.50 12.29 14.67
N ASP A 76 13.40 12.91 15.45
CA ASP A 76 14.85 12.79 15.31
C ASP A 76 15.40 13.02 13.88
N GLY A 77 14.80 13.96 13.14
CA GLY A 77 15.19 14.28 11.77
C GLY A 77 14.92 13.17 10.74
N LYS A 78 14.16 12.13 11.10
CA LYS A 78 13.76 11.03 10.23
C LYS A 78 12.26 11.11 9.93
N ASP A 79 11.94 10.84 8.67
CA ASP A 79 10.55 10.64 8.24
C ASP A 79 10.08 9.26 8.67
N SER A 80 9.04 9.23 9.50
CA SER A 80 8.38 7.99 9.92
C SER A 80 6.87 8.09 9.76
N TRP A 81 6.19 6.96 9.82
CA TRP A 81 4.73 6.89 9.79
C TRP A 81 4.21 6.51 11.17
N SER A 82 3.10 7.11 11.56
CA SER A 82 2.42 6.81 12.82
C SER A 82 0.95 6.53 12.62
N LEU A 83 0.43 5.58 13.40
CA LEU A 83 -0.98 5.25 13.51
C LEU A 83 -1.39 5.43 14.97
N LYS A 84 -1.61 6.68 15.34
CA LYS A 84 -1.89 7.09 16.72
C LYS A 84 -3.21 7.83 16.84
N ARG A 85 -3.88 7.60 17.97
CA ARG A 85 -5.09 8.30 18.40
C ARG A 85 -4.84 9.15 19.63
N LEU A 86 -5.67 10.17 19.81
CA LEU A 86 -5.65 11.01 21.01
C LEU A 86 -6.26 10.23 22.18
N HIS A 87 -5.57 10.22 23.32
CA HIS A 87 -6.01 9.57 24.55
C HIS A 87 -5.93 10.55 25.72
N TRP A 88 -7.03 10.65 26.46
CA TRP A 88 -7.14 11.50 27.63
C TRP A 88 -6.99 10.63 28.88
N TYR A 89 -5.97 10.89 29.69
CA TYR A 89 -5.83 10.27 31.02
C TYR A 89 -6.60 11.06 32.08
N SER A 90 -6.76 12.36 31.86
CA SER A 90 -7.58 13.26 32.66
C SER A 90 -7.90 14.51 31.84
N GLU A 91 -8.74 15.41 32.37
CA GLU A 91 -9.05 16.69 31.72
C GLU A 91 -7.80 17.54 31.38
N LYS A 92 -6.69 17.32 32.09
CA LYS A 92 -5.43 18.08 31.92
C LYS A 92 -4.29 17.25 31.32
N SER A 93 -4.49 15.95 31.11
CA SER A 93 -3.44 15.03 30.66
C SER A 93 -3.89 14.29 29.41
N VAL A 94 -3.20 14.56 28.30
CA VAL A 94 -3.51 14.01 26.99
C VAL A 94 -2.22 13.57 26.29
N SER A 95 -2.27 12.42 25.61
CA SER A 95 -1.16 11.94 24.77
C SER A 95 -1.69 11.30 23.49
N TYR A 96 -0.77 11.04 22.56
CA TYR A 96 -1.05 10.18 21.41
C TYR A 96 -0.53 8.77 21.68
N ILE A 97 -1.43 7.79 21.69
CA ILE A 97 -1.12 6.36 21.85
C ILE A 97 -1.42 5.61 20.56
N ASN A 98 -0.98 4.35 20.42
CA ASN A 98 -1.33 3.55 19.26
C ASN A 98 -2.85 3.41 19.15
N THR A 99 -3.34 3.39 17.91
CA THR A 99 -4.77 3.41 17.62
C THR A 99 -5.48 2.19 18.20
N PHE A 100 -4.85 1.02 18.06
CA PHE A 100 -5.39 -0.26 18.49
C PHE A 100 -4.66 -0.88 19.69
N ASP A 101 -3.92 -0.09 20.48
CA ASP A 101 -3.32 -0.60 21.72
C ASP A 101 -4.42 -1.17 22.63
N LYS A 102 -4.29 -2.45 22.96
CA LYS A 102 -5.09 -3.11 23.99
C LYS A 102 -4.32 -3.31 25.30
N ASP A 103 -2.99 -3.29 25.26
CA ASP A 103 -2.11 -3.52 26.41
C ASP A 103 -0.94 -2.52 26.44
N GLU A 104 -0.63 -1.96 27.61
CA GLU A 104 0.54 -1.09 27.84
C GLU A 104 1.90 -1.80 27.59
N ASN A 105 1.89 -3.11 27.34
CA ASN A 105 3.07 -3.95 27.12
C ASN A 105 3.35 -4.25 25.63
N GLU A 106 2.57 -3.76 24.67
CA GLU A 106 2.94 -3.85 23.26
C GLU A 106 3.94 -2.75 22.90
N ASN A 107 5.16 -3.15 22.54
CA ASN A 107 6.29 -2.23 22.32
C ASN A 107 6.12 -1.32 21.07
N GLY A 108 4.92 -1.17 20.51
CA GLY A 108 4.64 -0.44 19.25
C GLY A 108 5.21 -1.08 17.98
N PHE A 109 6.10 -2.08 18.12
CA PHE A 109 6.74 -2.83 17.05
C PHE A 109 6.10 -4.20 16.76
N SER A 110 5.13 -4.61 17.57
CA SER A 110 4.36 -5.86 17.42
C SER A 110 2.85 -5.58 17.41
N GLY A 111 2.04 -6.57 17.04
CA GLY A 111 0.58 -6.49 17.13
C GLY A 111 -0.15 -5.95 15.90
N VAL A 112 -1.48 -5.88 16.00
CA VAL A 112 -2.37 -5.51 14.89
C VAL A 112 -2.17 -4.06 14.46
N ASN A 113 -1.90 -3.14 15.42
CA ASN A 113 -1.65 -1.73 15.12
C ASN A 113 -0.45 -1.57 14.16
N ARG A 114 0.64 -2.31 14.41
CA ARG A 114 1.83 -2.29 13.55
C ARG A 114 1.54 -2.86 12.15
N ARG A 115 0.74 -3.94 12.06
CA ARG A 115 0.33 -4.50 10.76
C ARG A 115 -0.50 -3.51 9.94
N VAL A 116 -1.46 -2.83 10.57
CA VAL A 116 -2.28 -1.80 9.91
C VAL A 116 -1.42 -0.62 9.49
N LEU A 117 -0.53 -0.13 10.36
CA LEU A 117 0.44 0.92 10.04
C LEU A 117 1.26 0.57 8.79
N MET A 118 1.89 -0.61 8.76
CA MET A 118 2.72 -1.03 7.63
C MET A 118 1.94 -1.10 6.32
N LEU A 119 0.72 -1.63 6.34
CA LEU A 119 -0.10 -1.76 5.13
C LEU A 119 -0.59 -0.39 4.63
N LEU A 120 -1.06 0.49 5.52
CA LEU A 120 -1.44 1.85 5.17
C LEU A 120 -0.24 2.64 4.64
N SER A 121 0.95 2.45 5.19
CA SER A 121 2.19 3.05 4.70
C SER A 121 2.53 2.56 3.29
N ALA A 122 2.42 1.24 3.03
CA ALA A 122 2.61 0.67 1.70
C ALA A 122 1.65 1.29 0.66
N PHE A 123 0.37 1.45 1.00
CA PHE A 123 -0.60 2.14 0.14
C PHE A 123 -0.21 3.61 -0.11
N HIS A 124 0.20 4.31 0.94
CA HIS A 124 0.48 5.73 0.85
C HIS A 124 1.72 6.04 0.01
N VAL A 125 2.82 5.32 0.23
CA VAL A 125 4.08 5.55 -0.51
C VAL A 125 3.97 5.14 -1.98
N SER A 126 3.01 4.27 -2.32
CA SER A 126 2.75 3.83 -3.70
C SER A 126 1.84 4.79 -4.49
N THR A 127 1.24 5.79 -3.84
CA THR A 127 0.31 6.73 -4.48
C THR A 127 0.82 8.17 -4.39
N PRO A 128 1.83 8.54 -5.19
CA PRO A 128 2.42 9.87 -5.15
C PRO A 128 1.45 10.96 -5.63
N THR A 129 0.49 10.60 -6.49
CA THR A 129 -0.52 11.54 -7.00
C THR A 129 -1.45 12.01 -5.89
N LEU A 130 -1.68 13.32 -5.82
CA LEU A 130 -2.53 13.93 -4.79
C LEU A 130 -4.03 13.81 -5.08
N VAL A 131 -4.43 13.49 -6.31
CA VAL A 131 -5.83 13.63 -6.76
C VAL A 131 -6.67 12.39 -6.47
N TYR A 132 -6.14 11.17 -6.67
CA TYR A 132 -6.93 9.94 -6.57
C TYR A 132 -6.29 8.91 -5.62
N LYS A 133 -6.62 9.00 -4.32
CA LYS A 133 -6.20 8.01 -3.30
C LYS A 133 -7.32 7.00 -3.04
N HIS A 134 -7.55 6.11 -4.00
CA HIS A 134 -8.61 5.09 -3.90
C HIS A 134 -8.47 4.19 -2.66
N TRP A 135 -7.24 3.89 -2.24
CA TRP A 135 -7.01 3.12 -1.01
C TRP A 135 -7.56 3.84 0.24
N LEU A 136 -7.44 5.16 0.29
CA LEU A 136 -7.88 5.97 1.42
C LEU A 136 -9.40 6.06 1.43
N ASN A 137 -10.01 6.18 0.25
CA ASN A 137 -11.46 6.14 0.12
C ASN A 137 -12.03 4.82 0.63
N GLY A 138 -11.46 3.68 0.22
CA GLY A 138 -11.90 2.38 0.71
C GLY A 138 -11.67 2.20 2.22
N ALA A 139 -10.51 2.62 2.74
CA ALA A 139 -10.25 2.59 4.18
C ALA A 139 -11.26 3.42 4.98
N LEU A 140 -11.51 4.67 4.58
CA LEU A 140 -12.51 5.54 5.21
C LEU A 140 -13.93 5.00 5.04
N ARG A 141 -14.25 4.39 3.89
CA ARG A 141 -15.54 3.76 3.64
C ARG A 141 -15.82 2.68 4.67
N TYR A 142 -14.90 1.74 4.84
CA TYR A 142 -15.01 0.68 5.83
C TYR A 142 -15.18 1.26 7.24
N LEU A 143 -14.33 2.21 7.63
CA LEU A 143 -14.39 2.84 8.95
C LEU A 143 -15.73 3.57 9.17
N PHE A 144 -16.26 4.23 8.15
CA PHE A 144 -17.53 4.95 8.22
C PHE A 144 -18.71 3.99 8.45
N ASP A 145 -18.68 2.83 7.78
CA ASP A 145 -19.72 1.82 7.87
C ASP A 145 -19.65 0.96 9.12
N ASN A 146 -18.47 0.83 9.74
CA ASN A 146 -18.22 -0.12 10.83
C ASN A 146 -17.85 0.55 12.15
N CYS A 147 -17.87 1.89 12.23
CA CYS A 147 -17.68 2.63 13.48
C CYS A 147 -19.00 3.25 13.92
N HIS A 148 -19.53 2.75 15.02
CA HIS A 148 -20.73 3.25 15.68
C HIS A 148 -20.43 3.59 17.15
N PRO A 149 -21.23 4.45 17.80
CA PRO A 149 -21.03 4.81 19.21
C PRO A 149 -20.91 3.60 20.14
N ASP A 150 -21.73 2.56 19.89
CA ASP A 150 -21.78 1.34 20.71
C ASP A 150 -20.90 0.21 20.17
N GLN A 151 -20.24 0.42 19.03
CA GLN A 151 -19.41 -0.57 18.35
C GLN A 151 -18.14 0.10 17.80
N PRO A 152 -17.05 0.11 18.58
CA PRO A 152 -15.78 0.64 18.12
C PRO A 152 -15.22 -0.24 16.99
N VAL A 153 -14.32 0.33 16.19
CA VAL A 153 -13.66 -0.38 15.08
C VAL A 153 -12.85 -1.54 15.64
N ASP A 154 -13.17 -2.76 15.22
CA ASP A 154 -12.33 -3.91 15.53
C ASP A 154 -11.06 -3.90 14.68
N ALA A 155 -9.91 -4.04 15.36
CA ALA A 155 -8.59 -3.97 14.76
C ALA A 155 -8.36 -5.10 13.74
N GLY A 156 -8.78 -6.33 14.08
CA GLY A 156 -8.58 -7.51 13.25
C GLY A 156 -9.45 -7.47 12.00
N ALA A 157 -10.70 -7.06 12.14
CA ALA A 157 -11.63 -6.87 11.02
C ALA A 157 -11.16 -5.76 10.08
N TYR A 158 -10.68 -4.63 10.61
CA TYR A 158 -10.12 -3.55 9.78
C TYR A 158 -8.86 -3.98 9.04
N LEU A 159 -7.94 -4.68 9.71
CA LEU A 159 -6.76 -5.25 9.07
C LEU A 159 -7.16 -6.19 7.93
N SER A 160 -8.09 -7.12 8.19
CA SER A 160 -8.58 -8.08 7.19
C SER A 160 -9.20 -7.36 5.98
N TYR A 161 -9.96 -6.29 6.22
CA TYR A 161 -10.50 -5.46 5.14
C TYR A 161 -9.39 -4.80 4.30
N LEU A 162 -8.39 -4.19 4.95
CA LEU A 162 -7.29 -3.52 4.24
C LEU A 162 -6.46 -4.51 3.42
N GLU A 163 -6.20 -5.71 3.96
CA GLU A 163 -5.49 -6.78 3.26
C GLU A 163 -6.31 -7.29 2.06
N SER A 164 -7.61 -7.47 2.23
CA SER A 164 -8.53 -7.78 1.13
C SER A 164 -8.51 -6.68 0.06
N GLN A 165 -8.57 -5.40 0.45
CA GLN A 165 -8.46 -4.27 -0.47
C GLN A 165 -7.13 -4.28 -1.24
N ALA A 166 -6.01 -4.56 -0.55
CA ALA A 166 -4.69 -4.63 -1.18
C ALA A 166 -4.65 -5.75 -2.25
N ARG A 167 -5.18 -6.93 -1.91
CA ARG A 167 -5.29 -8.05 -2.84
C ARG A 167 -6.16 -7.72 -4.06
N ARG A 168 -7.30 -7.06 -3.87
CA ARG A 168 -8.15 -6.61 -4.98
C ARG A 168 -7.40 -5.67 -5.91
N PHE A 169 -6.68 -4.67 -5.37
CA PHE A 169 -5.89 -3.75 -6.18
C PHE A 169 -4.78 -4.47 -6.96
N VAL A 170 -4.07 -5.39 -6.33
CA VAL A 170 -2.99 -6.12 -6.99
C VAL A 170 -3.51 -7.10 -8.04
N PHE A 171 -4.47 -7.96 -7.70
CA PHE A 171 -4.84 -9.11 -8.54
C PHE A 171 -6.05 -8.89 -9.44
N GLN A 172 -6.97 -8.02 -9.05
CA GLN A 172 -8.18 -7.74 -9.83
C GLN A 172 -8.06 -6.45 -10.64
N ARG A 173 -6.98 -5.69 -10.47
CA ARG A 173 -6.65 -4.53 -11.29
C ARG A 173 -5.27 -4.64 -11.92
N PHE A 174 -4.20 -4.43 -11.16
CA PHE A 174 -2.86 -4.25 -11.72
C PHE A 174 -2.34 -5.50 -12.45
N LEU A 175 -2.60 -6.68 -11.90
CA LEU A 175 -2.18 -7.97 -12.44
C LEU A 175 -3.34 -8.77 -13.05
N ALA A 176 -4.53 -8.17 -13.17
CA ALA A 176 -5.68 -8.85 -13.75
C ALA A 176 -5.48 -9.17 -15.24
N PRO A 177 -6.05 -10.25 -15.77
CA PRO A 177 -6.21 -10.41 -17.21
C PRO A 177 -7.06 -9.28 -17.80
N GLY A 178 -6.61 -8.68 -18.90
CA GLY A 178 -7.29 -7.55 -19.54
C GLY A 178 -7.17 -6.22 -18.78
N GLU A 179 -8.23 -5.41 -18.84
CA GLU A 179 -8.28 -4.05 -18.26
C GLU A 179 -8.41 -4.03 -16.73
N GLY A 180 -8.85 -5.14 -16.12
CA GLY A 180 -9.10 -5.24 -14.69
C GLY A 180 -10.32 -4.45 -14.21
N ALA A 181 -10.65 -4.62 -12.93
CA ALA A 181 -11.76 -3.94 -12.29
C ALA A 181 -11.46 -2.46 -12.06
N SER A 182 -12.48 -1.62 -12.21
CA SER A 182 -12.43 -0.21 -11.83
C SER A 182 -12.34 -0.08 -10.30
N TYR A 183 -11.77 1.03 -9.82
CA TYR A 183 -11.80 1.31 -8.38
C TYR A 183 -13.23 1.45 -7.84
N TYR A 184 -14.19 1.86 -8.66
CA TYR A 184 -15.58 1.92 -8.24
C TYR A 184 -16.12 0.51 -7.99
N GLN A 185 -15.93 -0.42 -8.93
CA GLN A 185 -16.30 -1.83 -8.78
C GLN A 185 -15.67 -2.44 -7.53
N MET A 186 -14.36 -2.22 -7.32
CA MET A 186 -13.64 -2.78 -6.18
C MET A 186 -14.03 -2.15 -4.82
N LEU A 187 -14.62 -0.95 -4.78
CA LEU A 187 -14.88 -0.26 -3.51
C LEU A 187 -16.36 -0.21 -3.13
N TYR A 188 -17.27 -0.27 -4.11
CA TYR A 188 -18.69 0.02 -3.91
C TYR A 188 -19.63 -1.10 -4.34
N LEU A 189 -19.18 -2.03 -5.17
CA LEU A 189 -20.01 -3.17 -5.59
C LEU A 189 -19.75 -4.40 -4.72
N ASP A 190 -20.65 -5.38 -4.84
CA ASP A 190 -20.46 -6.68 -4.22
C ASP A 190 -19.18 -7.35 -4.73
N ASN A 191 -18.34 -7.81 -3.81
CA ASN A 191 -17.11 -8.52 -4.12
C ASN A 191 -17.35 -9.79 -4.94
N ALA A 192 -18.53 -10.40 -4.85
CA ALA A 192 -18.92 -11.56 -5.66
C ALA A 192 -19.00 -11.23 -7.16
N LEU A 193 -19.13 -9.95 -7.54
CA LEU A 193 -19.14 -9.48 -8.92
C LEU A 193 -17.74 -9.21 -9.48
N LEU A 194 -16.71 -9.22 -8.62
CA LEU A 194 -15.34 -8.99 -9.06
C LEU A 194 -14.77 -10.25 -9.73
N PRO A 195 -13.89 -10.11 -10.74
CA PRO A 195 -13.22 -11.25 -11.34
C PRO A 195 -12.54 -12.12 -10.28
N ALA A 196 -12.79 -13.43 -10.32
CA ALA A 196 -12.17 -14.36 -9.39
C ALA A 196 -10.64 -14.34 -9.56
N ILE A 197 -9.92 -14.41 -8.43
CA ILE A 197 -8.47 -14.56 -8.43
C ILE A 197 -8.17 -16.05 -8.62
N ASN A 198 -8.02 -16.46 -9.89
CA ASN A 198 -7.70 -17.84 -10.25
C ASN A 198 -6.19 -17.97 -10.44
N VAL A 199 -5.54 -18.79 -9.61
CA VAL A 199 -4.08 -18.96 -9.61
C VAL A 199 -3.68 -20.15 -10.50
N ASP A 200 -4.24 -20.21 -11.72
CA ASP A 200 -3.97 -21.26 -12.70
C ASP A 200 -2.77 -20.92 -13.61
N GLU A 201 -2.38 -21.84 -14.49
CA GLU A 201 -1.22 -21.66 -15.37
C GLU A 201 -1.38 -20.47 -16.35
N SER A 202 -2.60 -20.24 -16.87
CA SER A 202 -2.88 -19.14 -17.79
C SER A 202 -2.69 -17.79 -17.07
N TRP A 203 -3.21 -17.70 -15.85
CA TRP A 203 -3.11 -16.51 -15.05
C TRP A 203 -1.65 -16.26 -14.59
N HIS A 204 -0.88 -17.30 -14.27
CA HIS A 204 0.57 -17.17 -14.03
C HIS A 204 1.31 -16.58 -15.23
N LYS A 205 0.96 -16.99 -16.45
CA LYS A 205 1.54 -16.43 -17.69
C LYS A 205 1.21 -14.94 -17.82
N VAL A 206 -0.04 -14.56 -17.57
CA VAL A 206 -0.48 -13.15 -17.59
C VAL A 206 0.29 -12.33 -16.55
N ILE A 207 0.33 -12.77 -15.29
CA ILE A 207 1.06 -12.06 -14.23
C ILE A 207 2.54 -11.92 -14.57
N THR A 208 3.18 -13.00 -15.02
CA THR A 208 4.59 -12.98 -15.38
C THR A 208 4.86 -11.97 -16.50
N SER A 209 3.94 -11.83 -17.46
CA SER A 209 4.05 -10.83 -18.53
C SER A 209 3.89 -9.38 -18.03
N LYS A 210 3.02 -9.15 -17.04
CA LYS A 210 2.78 -7.83 -16.43
C LYS A 210 3.87 -7.43 -15.44
N LEU A 211 4.49 -8.40 -14.76
CA LEU A 211 5.62 -8.21 -13.85
C LEU A 211 6.95 -8.09 -14.61
N ARG A 212 6.98 -7.27 -15.65
CA ARG A 212 8.18 -6.93 -16.40
C ARG A 212 8.44 -5.44 -16.35
N PHE A 213 9.71 -5.06 -16.43
CA PHE A 213 10.08 -3.65 -16.50
C PHE A 213 9.34 -2.95 -17.66
N GLY A 214 8.76 -1.78 -17.39
CA GLY A 214 7.94 -1.03 -18.34
C GLY A 214 6.47 -1.50 -18.44
N HIS A 215 6.12 -2.68 -17.90
CA HIS A 215 4.77 -3.25 -17.94
C HIS A 215 4.06 -3.23 -16.58
N ILE A 216 4.81 -3.06 -15.48
CA ILE A 216 4.25 -2.96 -14.13
C ILE A 216 3.47 -1.64 -14.00
N GLU A 217 2.14 -1.75 -13.96
CA GLU A 217 1.23 -0.58 -13.93
C GLU A 217 1.44 0.30 -12.69
N ASN A 218 1.73 -0.30 -11.53
CA ASN A 218 1.79 0.43 -10.27
C ASN A 218 2.83 -0.15 -9.29
N ASN A 219 3.61 0.74 -8.68
CA ASN A 219 4.61 0.39 -7.67
C ASN A 219 4.02 -0.24 -6.39
N PHE A 220 2.70 -0.13 -6.18
CA PHE A 220 2.01 -0.83 -5.10
C PHE A 220 2.21 -2.34 -5.16
N VAL A 221 2.43 -2.93 -6.34
CA VAL A 221 2.72 -4.37 -6.48
C VAL A 221 4.01 -4.75 -5.73
N PHE A 222 5.07 -3.94 -5.86
CA PHE A 222 6.31 -4.15 -5.12
C PHE A 222 6.14 -3.89 -3.61
N ASN A 223 5.45 -2.81 -3.24
CA ASN A 223 5.25 -2.48 -1.83
C ASN A 223 4.33 -3.49 -1.12
N PHE A 224 3.36 -4.08 -1.84
CA PHE A 224 2.53 -5.15 -1.32
C PHE A 224 3.33 -6.45 -1.16
N LEU A 225 4.20 -6.81 -2.11
CA LEU A 225 5.14 -7.92 -1.94
C LEU A 225 6.05 -7.69 -0.71
N ASP A 226 6.62 -6.49 -0.57
CA ASP A 226 7.43 -6.15 0.61
C ASP A 226 6.62 -6.22 1.91
N TYR A 227 5.33 -5.89 1.88
CA TYR A 227 4.44 -6.06 3.03
C TYR A 227 4.28 -7.55 3.38
N LEU A 228 4.08 -8.42 2.39
CA LEU A 228 3.95 -9.87 2.62
C LEU A 228 5.26 -10.48 3.15
N LEU A 229 6.41 -10.08 2.59
CA LEU A 229 7.74 -10.45 3.08
C LEU A 229 7.94 -9.98 4.53
N TRP A 230 7.52 -8.75 4.84
CA TRP A 230 7.57 -8.22 6.21
C TRP A 230 6.67 -9.05 7.14
N VAL A 231 5.45 -9.38 6.74
CA VAL A 231 4.56 -10.22 7.56
C VAL A 231 5.20 -11.58 7.87
N ARG A 232 5.83 -12.20 6.87
CA ARG A 232 6.50 -13.50 6.98
C ARG A 232 7.73 -13.44 7.90
N ASP A 233 8.57 -12.43 7.74
CA ASP A 233 9.95 -12.47 8.27
C ASP A 233 10.19 -11.54 9.47
N ARG A 234 9.27 -10.60 9.79
CA ARG A 234 9.49 -9.54 10.81
C ARG A 234 9.89 -10.03 12.20
N ASN A 235 9.50 -11.25 12.58
CA ASN A 235 9.76 -11.80 13.91
C ASN A 235 11.08 -12.60 13.97
N SER A 236 11.54 -13.13 12.83
CA SER A 236 12.73 -13.96 12.74
C SER A 236 13.94 -13.22 12.17
N ASP A 237 13.72 -12.07 11.53
CA ASP A 237 14.75 -11.33 10.83
C ASP A 237 14.86 -9.89 11.32
N LYS A 238 16.04 -9.49 11.78
CA LYS A 238 16.27 -8.15 12.36
C LYS A 238 16.13 -7.02 11.33
N VAL A 239 16.53 -7.25 10.08
CA VAL A 239 16.42 -6.24 9.01
C VAL A 239 14.96 -6.10 8.62
N ALA A 240 14.23 -7.21 8.47
CA ALA A 240 12.80 -7.18 8.20
C ALA A 240 12.01 -6.56 9.35
N GLY A 241 12.32 -6.90 10.60
CA GLY A 241 11.67 -6.33 11.78
C GLY A 241 11.86 -4.82 11.91
N SER A 242 12.98 -4.29 11.40
CA SER A 242 13.30 -2.85 11.40
C SER A 242 12.84 -2.12 10.14
N PHE A 243 12.21 -2.82 9.19
CA PHE A 243 11.83 -2.24 7.90
C PHE A 243 10.67 -1.24 8.03
N GLU A 244 10.78 -0.14 7.29
CA GLU A 244 9.78 0.92 7.20
C GLU A 244 9.55 1.29 5.74
N PHE A 245 8.29 1.48 5.37
CA PHE A 245 7.96 1.97 4.03
C PHE A 245 8.31 3.45 3.89
N THR A 246 9.11 3.79 2.88
CA THR A 246 9.45 5.17 2.54
C THR A 246 9.08 5.45 1.08
N PHE A 247 9.11 6.72 0.67
CA PHE A 247 8.89 7.10 -0.72
C PHE A 247 10.06 6.62 -1.59
N ARG A 248 9.83 5.50 -2.28
CA ARG A 248 10.72 4.90 -3.27
C ARG A 248 9.90 4.53 -4.49
N SER A 249 10.16 5.23 -5.59
CA SER A 249 9.41 5.08 -6.85
C SER A 249 10.28 4.58 -7.99
N SER A 250 11.58 4.42 -7.75
CA SER A 250 12.53 4.04 -8.78
C SER A 250 12.66 2.52 -8.84
N VAL A 251 12.30 1.94 -9.99
CA VAL A 251 12.56 0.54 -10.28
C VAL A 251 14.02 0.39 -10.68
N GLU A 252 14.75 -0.40 -9.92
CA GLU A 252 16.16 -0.73 -10.14
C GLU A 252 16.29 -2.15 -10.69
N HIS A 253 17.13 -2.30 -11.71
CA HIS A 253 17.60 -3.59 -12.18
C HIS A 253 18.83 -4.01 -11.38
N PHE A 254 18.86 -5.19 -10.78
CA PHE A 254 20.04 -5.62 -10.02
C PHE A 254 21.20 -5.98 -10.96
N SER A 255 20.97 -6.82 -11.97
CA SER A 255 21.82 -6.85 -13.16
C SER A 255 21.54 -5.63 -14.04
N PRO A 256 22.53 -4.79 -14.36
CA PRO A 256 22.32 -3.53 -15.05
C PRO A 256 21.91 -3.71 -16.52
N GLN A 257 21.14 -2.77 -17.05
CA GLN A 257 20.76 -2.74 -18.48
C GLN A 257 21.95 -2.47 -19.40
N HIS A 258 22.89 -1.64 -18.93
CA HIS A 258 24.11 -1.26 -19.64
C HIS A 258 25.31 -1.61 -18.77
N PRO A 259 25.76 -2.88 -18.75
CA PRO A 259 26.91 -3.27 -17.96
C PRO A 259 28.17 -2.52 -18.43
N MET A 260 29.11 -2.30 -17.51
CA MET A 260 30.43 -1.74 -17.83
C MET A 260 31.21 -2.68 -18.77
N ASP A 261 32.20 -2.13 -19.48
CA ASP A 261 33.06 -2.89 -20.39
C ASP A 261 33.68 -4.12 -19.71
N GLY A 262 33.64 -5.26 -20.40
CA GLY A 262 34.16 -6.54 -19.90
C GLY A 262 33.16 -7.41 -19.15
N TYR A 263 31.93 -6.92 -18.88
CA TYR A 263 30.87 -7.73 -18.29
C TYR A 263 29.85 -8.19 -19.34
N LYS A 264 29.48 -9.48 -19.28
CA LYS A 264 28.44 -10.04 -20.14
C LYS A 264 27.05 -9.60 -19.63
N PRO A 265 26.17 -9.02 -20.47
CA PRO A 265 24.80 -8.75 -20.08
C PRO A 265 24.03 -10.07 -19.87
N VAL A 266 23.06 -10.04 -18.95
CA VAL A 266 22.08 -11.12 -18.84
C VAL A 266 21.10 -11.07 -20.01
N GLU A 267 20.51 -12.22 -20.35
CA GLU A 267 19.52 -12.33 -21.42
C GLU A 267 18.34 -11.38 -21.21
N GLN A 268 17.78 -10.83 -22.30
CA GLN A 268 16.68 -9.85 -22.25
C GLN A 268 15.42 -10.39 -21.55
N SER A 269 15.19 -11.70 -21.64
CA SER A 269 14.12 -12.39 -20.93
C SER A 269 14.27 -12.26 -19.41
N ALA A 270 15.49 -12.40 -18.88
CA ALA A 270 15.85 -12.29 -17.47
C ALA A 270 16.07 -10.84 -17.01
N LEU A 271 16.68 -9.99 -17.85
CA LEU A 271 17.01 -8.60 -17.53
C LEU A 271 15.80 -7.81 -17.02
N HIS A 272 14.70 -7.86 -17.76
CA HIS A 272 13.46 -7.14 -17.45
C HIS A 272 12.47 -7.96 -16.62
N SER A 273 12.88 -9.14 -16.15
CA SER A 273 12.03 -10.03 -15.36
C SER A 273 11.88 -9.54 -13.92
N PHE A 274 10.77 -9.88 -13.26
CA PHE A 274 10.51 -9.43 -11.90
C PHE A 274 11.59 -9.85 -10.92
N GLY A 275 12.21 -11.01 -11.12
CA GLY A 275 13.32 -11.51 -10.30
C GLY A 275 14.47 -10.50 -10.23
N ASN A 276 14.76 -9.81 -11.33
CA ASN A 276 15.85 -8.83 -11.41
C ASN A 276 15.47 -7.39 -11.01
N LEU A 277 14.21 -7.13 -10.65
CA LEU A 277 13.70 -5.78 -10.36
C LEU A 277 13.45 -5.56 -8.87
N CYS A 278 13.75 -4.38 -8.35
CA CYS A 278 13.35 -3.98 -7.00
C CYS A 278 13.06 -2.47 -6.92
N LEU A 279 12.42 -2.01 -5.84
CA LEU A 279 12.23 -0.58 -5.59
C LEU A 279 13.32 -0.03 -4.68
N ILE A 280 13.94 1.06 -5.12
CA ILE A 280 14.89 1.85 -4.33
C ILE A 280 14.60 3.35 -4.48
N SER A 281 15.27 4.17 -3.67
CA SER A 281 15.18 5.63 -3.80
C SER A 281 15.83 6.11 -5.10
N HIS A 282 15.32 7.21 -5.65
CA HIS A 282 15.88 7.81 -6.88
C HIS A 282 17.37 8.15 -6.74
N SER A 283 17.78 8.68 -5.58
CA SER A 283 19.18 9.02 -5.33
C SER A 283 20.10 7.80 -5.31
N LYS A 284 19.63 6.65 -4.82
CA LYS A 284 20.38 5.39 -4.88
C LYS A 284 20.44 4.83 -6.29
N ASN A 285 19.32 4.85 -7.04
CA ASN A 285 19.32 4.39 -8.43
C ASN A 285 20.33 5.17 -9.28
N SER A 286 20.32 6.50 -9.20
CA SER A 286 21.28 7.34 -9.91
C SER A 286 22.74 7.05 -9.59
N ARG A 287 23.06 6.59 -8.36
CA ARG A 287 24.42 6.22 -7.96
C ARG A 287 24.83 4.82 -8.43
N LEU A 288 23.89 3.87 -8.42
CA LEU A 288 24.16 2.48 -8.73
C LEU A 288 24.20 2.23 -10.23
N SER A 289 23.21 2.72 -10.99
CA SER A 289 23.19 2.70 -12.47
C SER A 289 23.80 1.41 -13.07
N ASN A 290 25.01 1.50 -13.63
CA ASN A 290 25.71 0.43 -14.34
C ASN A 290 26.52 -0.53 -13.45
N PHE A 291 26.38 -0.43 -12.12
CA PHE A 291 27.06 -1.32 -11.18
C PHE A 291 26.58 -2.76 -11.38
N GLN A 292 27.52 -3.68 -11.29
CA GLN A 292 27.23 -5.11 -11.34
C GLN A 292 26.59 -5.58 -10.03
N PRO A 293 25.88 -6.72 -10.04
CA PRO A 293 25.26 -7.28 -8.84
C PRO A 293 26.20 -7.34 -7.63
N GLN A 294 27.47 -7.72 -7.85
CA GLN A 294 28.47 -7.81 -6.77
C GLN A 294 28.79 -6.44 -6.15
N GLN A 295 28.95 -5.41 -6.99
CA GLN A 295 29.20 -4.04 -6.54
C GLN A 295 27.97 -3.46 -5.83
N LYS A 296 26.75 -3.78 -6.33
CA LYS A 296 25.50 -3.39 -5.68
C LYS A 296 25.35 -4.05 -4.31
N GLN A 297 25.65 -5.34 -4.22
CA GLN A 297 25.68 -6.07 -2.96
C GLN A 297 26.59 -5.37 -1.94
N GLU A 298 27.85 -5.11 -2.28
CA GLU A 298 28.81 -4.42 -1.42
C GLU A 298 28.28 -3.05 -0.96
N HIS A 299 27.67 -2.28 -1.87
CA HIS A 299 27.06 -1.00 -1.53
C HIS A 299 25.89 -1.13 -0.54
N PHE A 300 25.04 -2.15 -0.69
CA PHE A 300 23.90 -2.36 0.20
C PHE A 300 24.29 -2.98 1.55
N GLU A 301 25.38 -3.75 1.63
CA GLU A 301 25.87 -4.35 2.86
C GLU A 301 26.10 -3.34 3.98
N ALA A 302 26.60 -2.15 3.67
CA ALA A 302 26.75 -1.07 4.64
C ALA A 302 25.41 -0.60 5.25
N SER A 303 24.32 -0.59 4.47
CA SER A 303 22.98 -0.29 4.99
C SER A 303 22.43 -1.46 5.81
N LEU A 304 22.65 -2.69 5.34
CA LEU A 304 22.19 -3.91 6.01
C LEU A 304 22.84 -4.11 7.38
N ALA A 305 24.12 -3.74 7.54
CA ALA A 305 24.81 -3.75 8.83
C ALA A 305 24.11 -2.86 9.88
N ASN A 306 23.43 -1.81 9.43
CA ASN A 306 22.62 -0.91 10.27
C ASN A 306 21.13 -1.32 10.35
N ASN A 307 20.79 -2.54 9.91
CA ASN A 307 19.41 -3.04 9.79
C ASN A 307 18.50 -2.19 8.90
N GLN A 308 19.07 -1.58 7.85
CA GLN A 308 18.34 -0.74 6.91
C GLN A 308 18.35 -1.36 5.51
N THR A 309 17.20 -1.32 4.83
CA THR A 309 17.10 -1.71 3.43
C THR A 309 16.11 -0.84 2.66
N ASP A 310 16.43 -0.62 1.39
CA ASP A 310 15.53 -0.23 0.30
C ASP A 310 14.21 -0.96 0.34
N SER A 311 14.31 -2.28 0.27
CA SER A 311 13.24 -3.22 -0.05
C SER A 311 13.54 -4.56 0.60
N LEU A 312 12.51 -5.27 1.03
CA LEU A 312 12.66 -6.65 1.47
C LEU A 312 12.86 -7.59 0.28
N LYS A 313 12.30 -7.27 -0.89
CA LYS A 313 12.62 -7.93 -2.15
C LYS A 313 14.11 -7.81 -2.46
N LEU A 314 14.68 -6.60 -2.37
CA LEU A 314 16.14 -6.40 -2.57
C LEU A 314 16.97 -7.17 -1.53
N LEU A 315 16.54 -7.18 -0.27
CA LEU A 315 17.18 -7.98 0.78
C LEU A 315 17.21 -9.48 0.39
N ALA A 316 16.11 -10.01 -0.13
CA ALA A 316 16.04 -11.39 -0.61
C ALA A 316 16.99 -11.62 -1.81
N MET A 317 17.09 -10.67 -2.74
CA MET A 317 18.02 -10.75 -3.88
C MET A 317 19.48 -10.82 -3.41
N ILE A 318 19.88 -9.93 -2.49
CA ILE A 318 21.24 -9.90 -1.92
C ILE A 318 21.58 -11.22 -1.22
N ARG A 319 20.62 -11.80 -0.49
CA ARG A 319 20.82 -13.07 0.22
C ARG A 319 20.97 -14.25 -0.74
N LEU A 320 20.12 -14.33 -1.75
CA LEU A 320 20.23 -15.37 -2.76
C LEU A 320 21.56 -15.24 -3.52
N MET A 321 21.97 -14.03 -3.88
CA MET A 321 23.28 -13.79 -4.49
C MET A 321 24.44 -14.26 -3.60
N LYS A 322 24.38 -14.00 -2.28
CA LYS A 322 25.39 -14.47 -1.32
C LYS A 322 25.48 -15.98 -1.25
N ASP A 323 24.33 -16.66 -1.22
CA ASP A 323 24.24 -18.11 -1.15
C ASP A 323 24.82 -18.77 -2.42
N LYS A 324 24.45 -18.25 -3.60
CA LYS A 324 24.86 -18.83 -4.89
C LYS A 324 26.24 -18.35 -5.35
N GLY A 325 26.76 -17.25 -4.79
CA GLY A 325 28.02 -16.62 -5.18
C GLY A 325 27.99 -15.95 -6.56
N ARG A 326 26.83 -15.83 -7.20
CA ARG A 326 26.63 -15.22 -8.53
C ARG A 326 25.20 -14.72 -8.69
N TRP A 327 24.96 -13.93 -9.75
CA TRP A 327 23.62 -13.45 -10.11
C TRP A 327 23.45 -13.42 -11.63
N LEU A 328 22.93 -14.53 -12.19
CA LEU A 328 22.70 -14.74 -13.62
C LEU A 328 21.25 -15.17 -13.86
N GLU A 329 20.93 -15.67 -15.06
CA GLU A 329 19.59 -16.07 -15.47
C GLU A 329 18.93 -17.07 -14.49
N ASP A 330 19.69 -18.04 -14.00
CA ASP A 330 19.19 -19.07 -13.07
C ASP A 330 18.73 -18.45 -11.75
N GLU A 331 19.55 -17.59 -11.14
CA GLU A 331 19.23 -16.96 -9.85
C GLU A 331 18.13 -15.91 -9.98
N ILE A 332 18.08 -15.22 -11.13
CA ILE A 332 16.97 -14.32 -11.47
C ILE A 332 15.66 -15.10 -11.57
N ALA A 333 15.67 -16.28 -12.20
CA ALA A 333 14.49 -17.13 -12.32
C ALA A 333 14.05 -17.71 -10.98
N GLU A 334 15.00 -18.20 -10.16
CA GLU A 334 14.76 -18.67 -8.79
C GLU A 334 14.13 -17.56 -7.94
N HIS A 335 14.72 -16.35 -7.94
CA HIS A 335 14.16 -15.22 -7.21
C HIS A 335 12.76 -14.84 -7.68
N GLN A 336 12.52 -14.86 -8.99
CA GLN A 336 11.21 -14.56 -9.53
C GLN A 336 10.16 -15.56 -9.03
N GLN A 337 10.48 -16.85 -9.05
CA GLN A 337 9.58 -17.90 -8.57
C GLN A 337 9.26 -17.72 -7.08
N ASP A 338 10.27 -17.44 -6.26
CA ASP A 338 10.08 -17.18 -4.83
C ASP A 338 9.16 -15.99 -4.57
N MET A 339 9.37 -14.88 -5.30
CA MET A 339 8.55 -13.67 -5.12
C MET A 339 7.12 -13.87 -5.61
N LEU A 340 6.92 -14.64 -6.69
CA LEU A 340 5.60 -15.04 -7.13
C LEU A 340 4.92 -15.92 -6.06
N GLN A 341 5.62 -16.90 -5.49
CA GLN A 341 5.06 -17.75 -4.44
C GLN A 341 4.61 -16.93 -3.22
N VAL A 342 5.41 -15.93 -2.81
CA VAL A 342 5.03 -15.02 -1.72
C VAL A 342 3.78 -14.21 -2.08
N LEU A 343 3.74 -13.57 -3.25
CA LEU A 343 2.58 -12.80 -3.71
C LEU A 343 1.30 -13.65 -3.75
N LEU A 344 1.42 -14.88 -4.24
CA LEU A 344 0.30 -15.79 -4.46
C LEU A 344 -0.11 -16.58 -3.23
N SER A 345 0.70 -16.56 -2.18
CA SER A 345 0.35 -17.20 -0.92
C SER A 345 -0.96 -16.59 -0.38
N ASN A 346 -1.92 -17.47 -0.05
CA ASN A 346 -3.11 -17.08 0.72
C ASN A 346 -2.78 -16.94 2.22
N GLN A 347 -1.53 -17.18 2.60
CA GLN A 347 -1.05 -17.13 3.97
C GLN A 347 -0.71 -15.70 4.36
N ILE A 348 -1.74 -14.86 4.46
CA ILE A 348 -1.69 -13.80 5.43
C ILE A 348 -1.97 -14.49 6.78
N GLN A 349 -0.92 -15.07 7.37
CA GLN A 349 -1.04 -15.83 8.62
C GLN A 349 -1.67 -14.94 9.70
N GLN A 350 -2.67 -15.50 10.40
CA GLN A 350 -3.37 -14.87 11.52
C GLN A 350 -2.39 -14.56 12.64
#